data_AF-A0A699H687-F1
#
_entry.id   AF-A0A699H687-F1
#
_cell.length_a   1.000
_cell.length_b   1.000
_cell.length_c   1.000
_cell.angle_alpha   90.00
_cell.angle_beta   90.00
_cell.angle_gamma   90.00
#
_symmetry.space_group_name_H-M   'P 1'
#
loop_
_entity.id
_entity.type
_entity.pdbx_description
1 polymer ?
#
loop_
_entity_poly.entity_id
_entity_poly.type
_entity_poly.pdbx_seq_one_letter_code
_entity_poly.pdbx_strand_id
1 'polypeptide(L)'
;MMDRWFWALEGLIEFTIMSVRKLIDDFMLPEVSSKTRWIKAVPIKVNVHAWKVKLDGLPTRLNTSRRGIDIDSILCPMCGKAVESTSHIFFTCQMSKEILRRISRWWDIDYMEISSYEECQIPSKAMIFDDVLSHLFYWCRYRCKVSFSWTEWLKNPHLISL
;
A
#
# COMPACT_ATOMS: atom_id res chain seq x y z
N MET A 1 -30.44 8.09 -50.80
CA MET A 1 -29.36 8.57 -49.91
C MET A 1 -29.59 7.88 -48.58
N MET A 2 -28.64 7.08 -48.07
CA MET A 2 -28.80 6.35 -46.82
C MET A 2 -28.05 7.08 -45.71
N ASP A 3 -28.76 7.46 -44.66
CA ASP A 3 -28.12 7.91 -43.43
C ASP A 3 -27.31 6.76 -42.81
N ARG A 4 -26.06 7.04 -42.50
CA ARG A 4 -25.17 6.13 -41.78
C ARG A 4 -24.69 6.82 -40.51
N TRP A 5 -24.85 6.12 -39.39
CA TRP A 5 -24.26 6.52 -38.12
C TRP A 5 -22.76 6.23 -38.16
N PHE A 6 -21.95 7.24 -37.81
CA PHE A 6 -20.49 7.10 -37.70
C PHE A 6 -20.03 7.52 -36.30
N TRP A 7 -18.98 6.86 -35.82
CA TRP A 7 -18.38 7.18 -34.53
C TRP A 7 -17.31 8.26 -34.70
N ALA A 8 -17.45 9.40 -34.03
CA ALA A 8 -16.59 10.57 -34.28
C ALA A 8 -15.28 10.59 -33.47
N LEU A 9 -15.06 9.61 -32.60
CA LEU A 9 -14.09 9.75 -31.50
C LEU A 9 -12.63 9.50 -31.88
N GLU A 10 -12.38 8.68 -32.91
CA GLU A 10 -11.03 8.32 -33.36
C GLU A 10 -10.83 8.49 -34.88
N GLY A 11 -11.77 9.16 -35.57
CA GLY A 11 -11.77 9.25 -37.03
C GLY A 11 -12.01 7.92 -37.76
N LEU A 12 -12.16 6.82 -37.01
CA LEU A 12 -12.59 5.51 -37.49
C LEU A 12 -14.11 5.49 -37.59
N ILE A 13 -14.64 5.03 -38.72
CA ILE A 13 -16.08 4.95 -38.99
C ILE A 13 -16.79 4.00 -38.01
N GLU A 14 -16.04 3.04 -37.45
CA GLU A 14 -16.56 1.95 -36.65
C GLU A 14 -16.44 2.20 -35.14
N PHE A 15 -17.51 1.87 -34.42
CA PHE A 15 -17.55 1.89 -32.97
C PHE A 15 -16.70 0.75 -32.38
N THR A 16 -15.84 1.06 -31.42
CA THR A 16 -15.12 0.03 -30.65
C THR A 16 -15.24 0.29 -29.15
N ILE A 17 -15.43 -0.78 -28.37
CA ILE A 17 -15.43 -0.72 -26.90
C ILE A 17 -14.07 -0.18 -26.38
N MET A 18 -12.99 -0.44 -27.11
CA MET A 18 -11.65 0.05 -26.79
C MET A 18 -11.58 1.59 -26.79
N SER A 19 -12.11 2.24 -27.84
CA SER A 19 -12.11 3.70 -27.96
C SER A 19 -12.91 4.38 -26.85
N VAL A 20 -14.10 3.87 -26.55
CA VAL A 20 -14.97 4.37 -25.47
C VAL A 20 -14.31 4.19 -24.12
N ARG A 21 -13.73 3.00 -23.87
CA ARG A 21 -13.06 2.72 -22.61
C ARG A 21 -11.87 3.65 -22.39
N LYS A 22 -11.05 3.86 -23.41
CA LYS A 22 -9.91 4.78 -23.34
C LYS A 22 -10.35 6.20 -23.01
N LEU A 23 -11.40 6.71 -23.66
CA LEU A 23 -11.96 8.02 -23.35
C LEU A 23 -12.45 8.13 -21.91
N ILE A 24 -13.18 7.12 -21.43
CA ILE A 24 -13.67 7.08 -20.05
C ILE A 24 -12.48 7.05 -19.10
N ASP A 25 -11.49 6.20 -19.36
CA ASP A 25 -10.29 6.07 -18.53
C ASP A 25 -9.51 7.41 -18.51
N ASP A 26 -9.32 8.07 -19.65
CA ASP A 26 -8.63 9.37 -19.76
C ASP A 26 -9.39 10.49 -19.02
N PHE A 27 -10.72 10.43 -18.97
CA PHE A 27 -11.54 11.42 -18.24
C PHE A 27 -11.66 11.13 -16.74
N MET A 28 -11.72 9.85 -16.36
CA MET A 28 -12.07 9.42 -15.00
C MET A 28 -10.85 9.09 -14.14
N LEU A 29 -9.76 8.61 -14.75
CA LEU A 29 -8.58 8.21 -14.00
C LEU A 29 -7.68 9.43 -13.76
N PRO A 30 -7.28 9.70 -12.51
CA PRO A 30 -6.26 10.70 -12.23
C PRO A 30 -4.98 10.35 -12.97
N GLU A 31 -4.30 11.34 -13.54
CA GLU A 31 -3.01 11.14 -14.17
C GLU A 31 -2.01 10.62 -13.12
N VAL A 32 -1.70 9.33 -13.17
CA VAL A 32 -0.78 8.71 -12.22
C VAL A 32 0.64 9.03 -12.69
N SER A 33 1.24 10.08 -12.11
CA SER A 33 2.58 10.59 -12.48
C SER A 33 3.70 9.56 -12.39
N SER A 34 3.49 8.43 -11.71
CA SER A 34 4.52 7.39 -11.54
C SER A 34 3.95 5.98 -11.47
N LYS A 35 4.59 5.03 -12.17
CA LYS A 35 4.22 3.61 -12.18
C LYS A 35 4.18 3.05 -10.75
N THR A 36 3.21 2.18 -10.48
CA THR A 36 3.16 1.41 -9.22
C THR A 36 4.33 0.43 -9.18
N ARG A 37 5.04 0.41 -8.05
CA ARG A 37 6.24 -0.40 -7.86
C ARG A 37 5.91 -1.68 -7.10
N TRP A 38 5.72 -2.79 -7.81
CA TRP A 38 5.40 -4.09 -7.22
C TRP A 38 6.69 -4.83 -6.82
N ILE A 39 6.78 -5.24 -5.55
CA ILE A 39 7.92 -6.01 -5.03
C ILE A 39 7.54 -7.49 -5.01
N LYS A 40 8.20 -8.31 -5.83
CA LYS A 40 7.91 -9.76 -5.92
C LYS A 40 8.26 -10.54 -4.65
N ALA A 41 9.13 -9.99 -3.81
CA ALA A 41 9.59 -10.62 -2.58
C ALA A 41 8.60 -10.50 -1.40
N VAL A 42 7.56 -9.65 -1.52
CA VAL A 42 6.56 -9.47 -0.46
C VAL A 42 5.20 -10.06 -0.88
N PRO A 43 4.37 -10.50 0.08
CA PRO A 43 3.01 -10.94 -0.22
C PRO A 43 2.21 -9.87 -0.98
N ILE A 44 1.33 -10.30 -1.90
CA ILE A 44 0.52 -9.37 -2.72
C ILE A 44 -0.25 -8.35 -1.89
N LYS A 45 -0.79 -8.75 -0.73
CA LYS A 45 -1.49 -7.86 0.22
C LYS A 45 -0.64 -6.66 0.67
N VAL A 46 0.67 -6.85 0.85
CA VAL A 46 1.59 -5.78 1.25
C VAL A 46 1.74 -4.77 0.12
N ASN A 47 1.92 -5.25 -1.11
CA ASN A 47 1.99 -4.35 -2.26
C ASN A 47 0.68 -3.60 -2.52
N VAL A 48 -0.48 -4.27 -2.38
CA VAL A 48 -1.80 -3.61 -2.49
C VAL A 48 -1.96 -2.55 -1.39
N HIS A 49 -1.51 -2.82 -0.18
CA HIS A 49 -1.53 -1.83 0.91
C HIS A 49 -0.64 -0.63 0.58
N ALA A 50 0.60 -0.84 0.14
CA ALA A 50 1.52 0.22 -0.28
C ALA A 50 0.94 1.07 -1.43
N TRP A 51 0.32 0.41 -2.42
CA TRP A 51 -0.38 1.08 -3.51
C TRP A 51 -1.54 1.96 -3.01
N LYS A 52 -2.35 1.48 -2.06
CA LYS A 52 -3.39 2.29 -1.41
C LYS A 52 -2.83 3.45 -0.60
N VAL A 53 -1.68 3.29 0.06
CA VAL A 53 -1.00 4.40 0.76
C VAL A 53 -0.62 5.49 -0.22
N LYS A 54 0.02 5.12 -1.33
CA LYS A 54 0.44 6.03 -2.40
C LYS A 54 -0.71 6.86 -2.96
N LEU A 55 -1.86 6.22 -3.19
CA LEU A 55 -3.04 6.88 -3.77
C LEU A 55 -3.93 7.59 -2.74
N ASP A 56 -3.52 7.67 -1.46
CA ASP A 56 -4.38 8.12 -0.36
C ASP A 56 -5.75 7.40 -0.40
N GLY A 57 -5.73 6.08 -0.62
CA GLY A 57 -6.93 5.24 -0.82
C GLY A 57 -7.33 4.42 0.40
N LEU A 58 -6.63 4.57 1.53
CA LEU A 58 -7.01 3.93 2.79
C LEU A 58 -8.18 4.68 3.45
N PRO A 59 -8.97 4.01 4.32
CA PRO A 59 -10.12 4.62 5.00
C PRO A 59 -9.66 5.54 6.15
N THR A 60 -8.93 6.60 5.82
CA THR A 60 -8.54 7.65 6.77
C THR A 60 -9.73 8.56 7.07
N ARG A 61 -9.72 9.31 8.17
CA ARG A 61 -10.80 10.28 8.44
C ARG A 61 -11.00 11.29 7.32
N LEU A 62 -9.92 11.77 6.68
CA LEU A 62 -10.03 12.63 5.50
C LEU A 62 -10.83 11.97 4.37
N ASN A 63 -10.51 10.71 4.05
CA ASN A 63 -11.17 9.99 2.96
C ASN A 63 -12.60 9.56 3.31
N THR A 64 -12.85 9.27 4.58
CA THR A 64 -14.20 9.00 5.11
C THR A 64 -15.08 10.25 4.95
N SER A 65 -14.58 11.42 5.35
CA SER A 65 -15.29 12.69 5.16
C SER A 65 -15.53 13.02 3.68
N ARG A 66 -14.53 12.82 2.80
CA ARG A 66 -14.67 13.00 1.34
C ARG A 66 -15.76 12.12 0.70
N ARG A 67 -16.10 11.00 1.32
CA ARG A 67 -17.19 10.10 0.88
C ARG A 67 -18.57 10.51 1.42
N GLY A 68 -18.66 11.64 2.13
CA GLY A 68 -19.91 12.13 2.71
C GLY A 68 -20.35 11.39 3.97
N ILE A 69 -19.44 10.63 4.62
CA ILE A 69 -19.72 10.03 5.92
C ILE A 69 -19.48 11.10 6.99
N ASP A 70 -20.52 11.37 7.78
CA ASP A 70 -20.46 12.34 8.87
C ASP A 70 -19.54 11.83 9.99
N ILE A 71 -18.57 12.66 10.36
CA ILE A 71 -17.58 12.38 11.40
C ILE A 71 -17.28 13.65 12.17
N ASP A 72 -17.12 13.53 13.49
CA ASP A 72 -16.92 14.69 14.38
C ASP A 72 -15.68 15.53 14.04
N SER A 73 -14.64 14.90 13.50
CA SER A 73 -13.38 15.57 13.16
C SER A 73 -12.58 14.78 12.14
N ILE A 74 -11.90 15.49 11.25
CA ILE A 74 -10.91 14.93 10.31
C ILE A 74 -9.49 14.86 10.90
N LEU A 75 -9.29 15.31 12.13
CA LEU A 75 -7.99 15.33 12.78
C LEU A 75 -7.49 13.91 13.08
N CYS A 76 -6.18 13.72 13.00
CA CYS A 76 -5.51 12.47 13.32
C CYS A 76 -5.76 12.10 14.79
N PRO A 77 -6.35 10.93 15.07
CA PRO A 77 -6.64 10.49 16.44
C PRO A 77 -5.38 10.17 17.23
N MET A 78 -4.26 9.90 16.54
CA MET A 78 -2.99 9.56 17.18
C MET A 78 -2.27 10.78 17.75
N CYS A 79 -2.28 11.90 17.03
CA CYS A 79 -1.51 13.10 17.41
C CYS A 79 -2.38 14.31 17.75
N GLY A 80 -3.62 14.38 17.25
CA GLY A 80 -4.55 15.50 17.43
C GLY A 80 -4.12 16.82 16.75
N LYS A 81 -3.06 16.83 15.93
CA LYS A 81 -2.40 18.07 15.46
C LYS A 81 -2.58 18.38 13.97
N ALA A 82 -2.88 17.38 13.15
CA ALA A 82 -3.02 17.53 11.71
C ALA A 82 -4.16 16.64 11.18
N VAL A 83 -4.58 16.88 9.93
CA VAL A 83 -5.59 16.07 9.24
C VAL A 83 -5.09 14.62 9.06
N GLU A 84 -5.97 13.65 9.31
CA GLU A 84 -5.67 12.25 9.10
C GLU A 84 -5.70 11.88 7.60
N SER A 85 -4.55 11.93 6.95
CA SER A 85 -4.31 11.37 5.59
C SER A 85 -3.34 10.19 5.66
N THR A 86 -3.21 9.41 4.57
CA THR A 86 -2.20 8.33 4.55
C THR A 86 -0.80 8.91 4.70
N SER A 87 -0.50 10.00 3.99
CA SER A 87 0.79 10.68 4.10
C SER A 87 1.09 11.10 5.54
N HIS A 88 0.08 11.61 6.26
CA HIS A 88 0.26 11.96 7.65
C HIS A 88 0.52 10.74 8.54
N ILE A 89 -0.35 9.73 8.50
CA ILE A 89 -0.22 8.55 9.37
C ILE A 89 1.13 7.86 9.20
N PHE A 90 1.60 7.71 7.97
CA PHE A 90 2.79 6.90 7.66
C PHE A 90 4.10 7.69 7.69
N PHE A 91 4.10 8.99 7.35
CA PHE A 91 5.37 9.72 7.11
C PHE A 91 5.54 11.00 7.92
N THR A 92 4.48 11.64 8.43
CA THR A 92 4.64 12.94 9.13
C THR A 92 4.07 12.96 10.54
N CYS A 93 3.28 11.97 10.94
CA CYS A 93 2.73 11.89 12.28
C CYS A 93 3.82 11.54 13.30
N GLN A 94 4.14 12.47 14.19
CA GLN A 94 5.17 12.29 15.21
C GLN A 94 4.90 11.11 16.13
N MET A 95 3.63 10.87 16.50
CA MET A 95 3.24 9.74 17.32
C MET A 95 3.51 8.42 16.60
N SER A 96 3.09 8.32 15.32
CA SER A 96 3.35 7.13 14.49
C SER A 96 4.85 6.87 14.33
N LYS A 97 5.66 7.92 14.07
CA LYS A 97 7.12 7.81 13.95
C LYS A 97 7.76 7.23 15.20
N GLU A 98 7.40 7.73 16.39
CA GLU A 98 7.97 7.23 17.64
C GLU A 98 7.54 5.78 17.94
N ILE A 99 6.29 5.42 17.62
CA ILE A 99 5.84 4.02 17.71
C ILE A 99 6.65 3.14 16.76
N LEU A 100 6.82 3.55 15.50
CA LEU A 100 7.60 2.79 14.53
C LEU A 100 9.06 2.65 14.97
N ARG A 101 9.69 3.71 15.48
CA ARG A 101 11.05 3.67 16.03
C ARG A 101 11.19 2.66 17.17
N ARG A 102 10.19 2.56 18.05
CA ARG A 102 10.17 1.56 19.14
C ARG A 102 10.01 0.14 18.60
N ILE A 103 9.18 -0.06 17.58
CA ILE A 103 9.02 -1.35 16.92
C ILE A 103 10.32 -1.75 16.22
N SER A 104 10.95 -0.84 15.46
CA SER A 104 12.25 -1.07 14.80
C SER A 104 13.32 -1.49 15.81
N ARG A 105 13.43 -0.79 16.94
CA ARG A 105 14.34 -1.17 18.03
C ARG A 105 14.02 -2.52 18.65
N TRP A 106 12.74 -2.88 18.76
CA TRP A 106 12.34 -4.18 19.28
C TRP A 106 12.69 -5.32 18.32
N TRP A 107 12.68 -5.05 17.02
CA TRP A 107 12.98 -5.99 15.96
C TRP A 107 14.44 -5.97 15.51
N ASP A 108 15.27 -5.12 16.12
CA ASP A 108 16.68 -4.90 15.74
C ASP A 108 16.86 -4.52 14.25
N ILE A 109 15.93 -3.71 13.73
CA ILE A 109 15.97 -3.19 12.36
C ILE A 109 16.40 -1.73 12.38
N ASP A 110 17.26 -1.34 11.44
CA ASP A 110 17.65 0.05 11.27
C ASP A 110 16.45 0.93 10.92
N TYR A 111 16.27 2.01 11.68
CA TYR A 111 15.16 2.94 11.49
C TYR A 111 15.59 4.05 10.53
N MET A 112 15.03 4.03 9.32
CA MET A 112 15.17 5.14 8.38
C MET A 112 13.98 6.09 8.49
N GLU A 113 14.26 7.37 8.72
CA GLU A 113 13.22 8.40 8.67
C GLU A 113 12.93 8.78 7.22
N ILE A 114 11.69 8.53 6.80
CA ILE A 114 11.17 8.86 5.49
C ILE A 114 10.00 9.85 5.63
N SER A 115 9.94 10.84 4.74
CA SER A 115 8.94 11.92 4.78
C SER A 115 7.84 11.78 3.73
N SER A 116 8.02 10.86 2.78
CA SER A 116 7.08 10.61 1.68
C SER A 116 7.13 9.15 1.19
N TYR A 117 6.14 8.76 0.38
CA TYR A 117 6.11 7.43 -0.23
C TYR A 117 7.21 7.27 -1.30
N GLU A 118 7.55 8.36 -1.97
CA GLU A 118 8.52 8.43 -3.06
C GLU A 118 9.95 8.16 -2.57
N GLU A 119 10.25 8.52 -1.32
CA GLU A 119 11.52 8.23 -0.65
C GLU A 119 11.69 6.75 -0.29
N CYS A 120 10.61 5.96 -0.23
CA CYS A 120 10.72 4.54 0.08
C CYS A 120 11.61 3.85 -0.96
N GLN A 121 12.72 3.25 -0.52
CA GLN A 121 13.55 2.41 -1.38
C GLN A 121 12.97 0.99 -1.48
N ILE A 122 13.28 0.27 -2.57
CA ILE A 122 12.95 -1.16 -2.65
C ILE A 122 13.95 -1.89 -1.73
N PRO A 123 13.49 -2.56 -0.66
CA PRO A 123 14.41 -3.35 0.13
C PRO A 123 14.92 -4.50 -0.74
N SER A 124 16.21 -4.81 -0.61
CA SER A 124 16.80 -5.93 -1.33
C SER A 124 16.09 -7.22 -0.93
N LYS A 125 16.02 -8.20 -1.84
CA LYS A 125 15.44 -9.52 -1.52
C LYS A 125 16.15 -10.14 -0.30
N ALA A 126 17.46 -9.91 -0.16
CA ALA A 126 18.25 -10.33 0.98
C ALA A 126 17.75 -9.71 2.29
N MET A 127 17.58 -8.38 2.38
CA MET A 127 17.02 -7.73 3.58
C MET A 127 15.65 -8.30 3.98
N ILE A 128 14.75 -8.53 3.01
CA ILE A 128 13.40 -9.03 3.30
C ILE A 128 13.46 -10.48 3.81
N PHE A 129 14.31 -11.31 3.22
CA PHE A 129 14.42 -12.72 3.60
C PHE A 129 15.21 -12.91 4.90
N ASP A 130 16.36 -12.28 5.02
CA ASP A 130 17.32 -12.56 6.10
C ASP A 130 16.85 -11.94 7.42
N ASP A 131 16.33 -10.72 7.41
CA ASP A 131 15.91 -10.08 8.66
C ASP A 131 14.48 -10.47 9.01
N VAL A 132 13.51 -10.24 8.11
CA VAL A 132 12.10 -10.39 8.49
C VAL A 132 11.69 -11.85 8.67
N LEU A 133 12.08 -12.76 7.77
CA LEU A 133 11.68 -14.17 7.91
C LEU A 133 12.43 -14.87 9.05
N SER A 134 13.69 -14.52 9.30
CA SER A 134 14.48 -15.07 10.41
C SER A 134 13.92 -14.60 11.76
N HIS A 135 13.65 -13.30 11.91
CA HIS A 135 13.09 -12.78 13.15
C HIS A 135 11.68 -13.32 13.42
N LEU A 136 10.84 -13.44 12.39
CA LEU A 136 9.53 -14.09 12.52
C LEU A 136 9.63 -15.57 12.91
N PHE A 137 10.57 -16.30 12.32
CA PHE A 137 10.82 -17.70 12.69
C PHE A 137 11.21 -17.84 14.16
N TYR A 138 12.22 -17.09 14.60
CA TYR A 138 12.68 -17.15 15.99
C TYR A 138 11.57 -16.69 16.93
N TRP A 139 10.83 -15.63 16.59
CA TRP A 139 9.69 -15.19 17.38
C TRP A 139 8.62 -16.29 17.53
N CYS A 140 8.17 -16.90 16.43
CA CYS A 140 7.19 -17.99 16.47
C CYS A 140 7.72 -19.20 17.25
N ARG A 141 8.98 -19.59 17.03
CA ARG A 141 9.63 -20.72 17.71
C ARG A 141 9.72 -20.51 19.22
N TYR A 142 10.10 -19.32 19.67
CA TYR A 142 10.29 -19.03 21.09
C TYR A 142 9.00 -18.62 21.81
N ARG A 143 8.02 -18.00 21.14
CA ARG A 143 6.79 -17.51 21.77
C ARG A 143 5.58 -18.41 21.59
N CYS A 144 5.41 -19.03 20.43
CA CYS A 144 4.21 -19.83 20.13
C CYS A 144 4.34 -21.31 20.56
N LYS A 145 5.48 -21.72 21.15
CA LYS A 145 5.79 -23.10 21.56
C LYS A 145 5.59 -24.14 20.45
N VAL A 146 5.65 -23.73 19.19
CA VAL A 146 5.48 -24.63 18.04
C VAL A 146 6.85 -25.19 17.65
N SER A 147 6.95 -26.51 17.50
CA SER A 147 8.18 -27.18 17.06
C SER A 147 8.16 -27.43 15.55
N PHE A 148 8.75 -26.53 14.78
CA PHE A 148 9.12 -26.77 13.38
C PHE A 148 10.55 -26.29 13.13
N SER A 149 11.23 -26.92 12.18
CA SER A 149 12.59 -26.59 11.77
C SER A 149 12.64 -25.38 10.82
N TRP A 150 13.80 -24.74 10.72
CA TRP A 150 14.02 -23.62 9.78
C TRP A 150 13.73 -24.03 8.32
N THR A 151 14.09 -25.25 7.96
CA THR A 151 13.86 -25.80 6.62
C THR A 151 12.38 -26.08 6.33
N GLU A 152 11.60 -26.49 7.34
CA GLU A 152 10.14 -26.61 7.23
C GLU A 152 9.47 -25.24 7.13
N TRP A 153 9.95 -24.24 7.90
CA TRP A 153 9.46 -22.87 7.85
C TRP A 153 9.65 -22.23 6.47
N LEU A 154 10.82 -22.40 5.85
CA LEU A 154 11.09 -21.90 4.50
C LEU A 154 10.23 -22.58 3.42
N LYS A 155 9.85 -23.84 3.62
CA LYS A 155 9.03 -24.60 2.68
C LYS A 155 7.54 -24.26 2.78
N ASN A 156 7.05 -23.93 3.98
CA ASN A 156 5.62 -23.74 4.23
C ASN A 156 5.31 -22.53 5.13
N PRO A 157 5.66 -21.30 4.75
CA PRO A 157 5.40 -20.10 5.56
C PRO A 157 3.89 -19.80 5.75
N HIS A 158 3.01 -20.41 4.95
CA HIS A 158 1.55 -20.23 5.03
C HIS A 158 0.83 -21.16 6.02
N LEU A 159 1.49 -22.22 6.53
CA LEU A 159 0.87 -23.17 7.46
C LEU A 159 0.68 -22.62 8.89
N ILE A 160 1.13 -21.39 9.13
CA ILE A 160 1.02 -20.72 10.42
C ILE A 160 0.12 -19.51 10.20
N SER A 161 -1.12 -19.77 9.81
CA SER A 161 -2.21 -18.86 10.13
C SER A 161 -2.43 -18.98 11.65
N LEU A 162 -1.93 -18.00 12.39
CA LEU A 162 -2.42 -17.71 13.74
C LEU A 162 -3.93 -17.48 13.70
#